data_AF-A0A3D8PGH3-F1
#
_entry.id   AF-A0A3D8PGH3-F1
#
_cell.length_a   1.000
_cell.length_b   1.000
_cell.length_c   1.000
_cell.angle_alpha   90.00
_cell.angle_beta   90.00
_cell.angle_gamma   90.00
#
_symmetry.space_group_name_H-M   'P 1'
#
loop_
_entity.id
_entity.type
_entity.pdbx_description
1 polymer ?
#
loop_
_entity_poly.entity_id
_entity_poly.type
_entity_poly.pdbx_seq_one_letter_code
_entity_poly.pdbx_strand_id
1 'polypeptide(L)'
;MRNDLNASERRLIAALDRIDRFLDRTALARADHAQAAADPEAEARLDALEAENRRLSQELAALHEREAATLAACEARLAEAHARLLRSGQEAARLSAANDALAEANRNLIDAREGEGDSDGIRAAMAAEIESLHAARAAEVAQMGEIVEALERMVGAPDPAPPALQPEGAGVGDGDDLDGERG
;
A
#
# COMPACT_ATOMS: atom_id res chain seq x y z
N MET A 1 43.71 60.99 -26.67
CA MET A 1 42.37 61.29 -27.23
C MET A 1 42.13 60.70 -28.62
N ARG A 2 42.74 61.19 -29.71
CA ARG A 2 42.45 60.68 -31.07
C ARG A 2 42.88 59.21 -31.29
N ASN A 3 43.92 58.76 -30.58
CA ASN A 3 44.42 57.38 -30.66
C ASN A 3 43.55 56.39 -29.86
N ASP A 4 42.99 56.83 -28.72
CA ASP A 4 42.09 56.03 -27.88
C ASP A 4 40.73 55.82 -28.55
N LEU A 5 40.25 56.84 -29.27
CA LEU A 5 39.05 56.76 -30.10
C LEU A 5 39.22 55.73 -31.22
N ASN A 6 40.33 55.78 -31.97
CA ASN A 6 40.66 54.77 -32.98
C ASN A 6 40.80 53.36 -32.39
N ALA A 7 41.34 53.22 -31.18
CA ALA A 7 41.41 51.93 -30.47
C ALA A 7 40.04 51.44 -29.98
N SER A 8 39.11 52.34 -29.67
CA SER A 8 37.72 52.00 -29.34
C SER A 8 36.91 51.60 -30.58
N GLU A 9 37.07 52.29 -31.72
CA GLU A 9 36.43 51.96 -32.99
C GLU A 9 36.86 50.60 -33.52
N ARG A 10 38.17 50.30 -33.50
CA ARG A 10 38.68 48.97 -33.89
C ARG A 10 38.12 47.85 -33.01
N ARG A 11 37.94 48.12 -31.70
CA ARG A 11 37.33 47.15 -30.77
C ARG A 11 35.83 46.99 -31.01
N LEU A 12 35.12 48.07 -31.34
CA LEU A 12 33.70 48.04 -31.69
C LEU A 12 33.45 47.27 -32.99
N ILE A 13 34.24 47.53 -34.03
CA ILE A 13 34.17 46.80 -35.30
C ILE A 13 34.43 45.30 -35.06
N ALA A 14 35.46 44.94 -34.31
CA ALA A 14 35.75 43.54 -33.98
C ALA A 14 34.64 42.89 -33.12
N ALA A 15 33.98 43.64 -32.25
CA ALA A 15 32.86 43.14 -31.45
C ALA A 15 31.60 42.92 -32.30
N LEU A 16 31.29 43.84 -33.23
CA LEU A 16 30.18 43.71 -34.16
C LEU A 16 30.38 42.52 -35.10
N ASP A 17 31.58 42.36 -35.68
CA ASP A 17 31.96 41.18 -36.46
C ASP A 17 31.76 39.86 -35.70
N ARG A 18 32.04 39.86 -34.39
CA ARG A 18 31.86 38.68 -33.53
C ARG A 18 30.38 38.40 -33.27
N ILE A 19 29.57 39.45 -33.15
CA ILE A 19 28.12 39.35 -32.99
C ILE A 19 27.49 38.84 -34.28
N ASP A 20 27.87 39.36 -35.44
CA ASP A 20 27.39 38.88 -36.74
C ASP A 20 27.69 37.39 -36.92
N ARG A 21 28.94 36.97 -36.66
CA ARG A 21 29.31 35.53 -36.70
C ARG A 21 28.61 34.69 -35.63
N PHE A 22 28.14 35.28 -34.54
CA PHE A 22 27.34 34.57 -33.54
C PHE A 22 25.90 34.43 -34.02
N LEU A 23 25.31 35.49 -34.57
CA LEU A 23 23.98 35.50 -35.15
C LEU A 23 23.88 34.49 -36.31
N ASP A 24 24.86 34.46 -37.22
CA ASP A 24 24.89 33.50 -38.33
C ASP A 24 24.96 32.06 -37.83
N ARG A 25 25.78 31.78 -36.80
CA ARG A 25 25.85 30.43 -36.20
C ARG A 25 24.56 30.04 -35.51
N THR A 26 23.90 30.98 -34.80
CA THR A 26 22.60 30.71 -34.19
C THR A 26 21.51 30.53 -35.23
N ALA A 27 21.57 31.24 -36.36
CA ALA A 27 20.62 31.08 -37.47
C ALA A 27 20.78 29.71 -38.13
N LEU A 28 22.02 29.28 -38.39
CA LEU A 28 22.34 27.94 -38.89
C LEU A 28 21.86 26.84 -37.94
N ALA A 29 22.20 26.94 -36.65
CA ALA A 29 21.75 25.97 -35.65
C ALA A 29 20.22 25.90 -35.54
N ARG A 30 19.52 27.03 -35.70
CA ARG A 30 18.05 27.10 -35.69
C ARG A 30 17.44 26.54 -36.97
N ALA A 31 18.10 26.72 -38.11
CA ALA A 31 17.70 26.13 -39.38
C ALA A 31 17.88 24.60 -39.35
N ASP A 32 18.99 24.11 -38.82
CA ASP A 32 19.23 22.66 -38.62
C ASP A 32 18.20 22.06 -37.65
N HIS A 33 17.86 22.77 -36.57
CA HIS A 33 16.81 22.34 -35.64
C HIS A 33 15.42 22.35 -36.27
N ALA A 34 15.12 23.35 -37.10
CA ALA A 34 13.85 23.42 -37.84
C ALA A 34 13.77 22.35 -38.93
N GLN A 35 14.90 21.99 -39.56
CA GLN A 35 14.99 20.92 -40.54
C GLN A 35 14.82 19.54 -39.89
N ALA A 36 15.40 19.34 -38.71
CA ALA A 36 15.22 18.14 -37.90
C ALA A 36 13.82 18.04 -37.29
N ALA A 37 13.18 19.18 -36.97
CA ALA A 37 11.78 19.23 -36.57
C ALA A 37 10.81 19.02 -37.73
N ALA A 38 11.21 19.36 -38.96
CA ALA A 38 10.46 19.08 -40.19
C ALA A 38 10.73 17.68 -40.77
N ASP A 39 11.50 16.84 -40.06
CA ASP A 39 11.67 15.44 -40.40
C ASP A 39 10.42 14.66 -39.94
N PRO A 40 9.59 14.17 -40.88
CA PRO A 40 8.36 13.46 -40.54
C PRO A 40 8.63 12.18 -39.72
N GLU A 41 9.83 11.60 -39.80
CA GLU A 41 10.19 10.47 -38.93
C GLU A 41 10.43 10.91 -37.48
N ALA A 42 10.99 12.11 -37.26
CA ALA A 42 11.20 12.65 -35.93
C ALA A 42 9.87 13.02 -35.26
N GLU A 43 8.95 13.63 -36.01
CA GLU A 43 7.57 13.91 -35.54
C GLU A 43 6.82 12.63 -35.18
N ALA A 44 6.86 11.61 -36.06
CA ALA A 44 6.22 10.31 -35.78
C ALA A 44 6.80 9.60 -34.54
N ARG A 45 8.12 9.71 -34.29
CA ARG A 45 8.76 9.18 -33.08
C ARG A 45 8.32 9.93 -31.81
N LEU A 46 8.18 11.26 -31.88
CA LEU A 46 7.68 12.05 -30.75
C LEU A 46 6.23 11.68 -30.43
N ASP A 47 5.36 11.58 -31.44
CA ASP A 47 3.96 11.18 -31.26
C ASP A 47 3.84 9.78 -30.63
N ALA A 48 4.69 8.84 -31.07
CA ALA A 48 4.74 7.49 -30.52
C ALA A 48 5.17 7.49 -29.04
N LEU A 49 6.21 8.26 -28.69
CA LEU A 49 6.67 8.40 -27.30
C LEU A 49 5.63 9.09 -26.41
N GLU A 50 4.91 10.09 -26.91
CA GLU A 50 3.83 10.74 -26.17
C GLU A 50 2.62 9.83 -25.96
N ALA A 51 2.29 8.99 -26.95
CA ALA A 51 1.25 7.97 -26.81
C ALA A 51 1.65 6.91 -25.77
N GLU A 52 2.90 6.45 -25.79
CA GLU A 52 3.45 5.51 -24.82
C GLU A 52 3.48 6.12 -23.41
N ASN A 53 3.91 7.38 -23.27
CA ASN A 53 3.95 8.06 -21.98
C ASN A 53 2.54 8.23 -21.38
N ARG A 54 1.55 8.58 -22.21
CA ARG A 54 0.13 8.63 -21.79
C ARG A 54 -0.35 7.26 -21.32
N ARG A 55 -0.03 6.20 -22.06
CA ARG A 55 -0.40 4.83 -21.69
C ARG A 55 0.23 4.42 -20.35
N LEU A 56 1.54 4.60 -20.20
CA LEU A 56 2.26 4.26 -18.96
C LEU A 56 1.74 5.07 -17.78
N SER A 57 1.43 6.36 -17.97
CA SER A 57 0.84 7.21 -16.93
C SER A 57 -0.54 6.71 -16.48
N GLN A 58 -1.36 6.22 -17.41
CA GLN A 58 -2.65 5.60 -17.10
C GLN A 58 -2.47 4.27 -16.35
N GLU A 59 -1.52 3.44 -16.78
CA GLU A 59 -1.19 2.18 -16.10
C GLU A 59 -0.68 2.41 -14.67
N LEU A 60 0.18 3.41 -14.46
CA LEU A 60 0.67 3.81 -13.14
C LEU A 60 -0.45 4.34 -12.24
N ALA A 61 -1.35 5.16 -12.79
CA ALA A 61 -2.51 5.65 -12.04
C ALA A 61 -3.41 4.49 -11.58
N ALA A 62 -3.71 3.55 -12.49
CA ALA A 62 -4.50 2.37 -12.16
C ALA A 62 -3.79 1.46 -11.15
N LEU A 63 -2.46 1.33 -11.21
CA LEU A 63 -1.68 0.59 -10.23
C LEU A 63 -1.76 1.26 -8.85
N HIS A 64 -1.54 2.57 -8.76
CA HIS A 64 -1.63 3.32 -7.51
C HIS A 64 -3.03 3.24 -6.90
N GLU A 65 -4.10 3.29 -7.72
CA GLU A 65 -5.47 3.09 -7.23
C GLU A 65 -5.67 1.70 -6.62
N ARG A 66 -5.14 0.66 -7.26
CA ARG A 66 -5.18 -0.72 -6.74
C ARG A 66 -4.37 -0.85 -5.46
N GLU A 67 -3.17 -0.27 -5.40
CA GLU A 67 -2.32 -0.27 -4.21
C GLU A 67 -2.98 0.49 -3.04
N ALA A 68 -3.58 1.65 -3.32
CA ALA A 68 -4.33 2.40 -2.31
C ALA A 68 -5.51 1.58 -1.77
N ALA A 69 -6.24 0.88 -2.66
CA ALA A 69 -7.34 0.01 -2.26
C ALA A 69 -6.88 -1.20 -1.43
N THR A 70 -5.76 -1.84 -1.79
CA THR A 70 -5.21 -2.98 -1.02
C THR A 70 -4.67 -2.52 0.34
N LEU A 71 -3.98 -1.39 0.40
CA LEU A 71 -3.52 -0.79 1.65
C LEU A 71 -4.69 -0.45 2.57
N ALA A 72 -5.73 0.21 2.05
CA ALA A 72 -6.92 0.53 2.84
C ALA A 72 -7.62 -0.74 3.37
N ALA A 73 -7.71 -1.80 2.56
CA ALA A 73 -8.26 -3.08 2.99
C ALA A 73 -7.40 -3.75 4.09
N CYS A 74 -6.08 -3.71 3.95
CA CYS A 74 -5.14 -4.21 4.96
C CYS A 74 -5.24 -3.44 6.28
N GLU A 75 -5.30 -2.10 6.22
CA GLU A 75 -5.46 -1.24 7.39
C GLU A 75 -6.79 -1.50 8.12
N ALA A 76 -7.88 -1.66 7.36
CA ALA A 76 -9.18 -2.01 7.93
C ALA A 76 -9.15 -3.36 8.66
N ARG A 77 -8.54 -4.39 8.05
CA ARG A 77 -8.37 -5.71 8.68
C ARG A 77 -7.48 -5.66 9.92
N LEU A 78 -6.43 -4.84 9.91
CA LEU A 78 -5.56 -4.64 11.07
C LEU A 78 -6.31 -3.97 12.23
N ALA A 79 -7.09 -2.92 11.93
CA ALA A 79 -7.90 -2.22 12.92
C ALA A 79 -8.95 -3.16 13.55
N GLU A 80 -9.62 -3.98 12.73
CA GLU A 80 -10.58 -4.99 13.18
C GLU A 80 -9.91 -6.04 14.10
N ALA A 81 -8.77 -6.59 13.67
CA ALA A 81 -8.01 -7.57 14.46
C ALA A 81 -7.55 -6.98 15.81
N HIS A 82 -7.08 -5.73 15.81
CA HIS A 82 -6.68 -5.04 17.03
C HIS A 82 -7.87 -4.83 17.99
N ALA A 83 -9.03 -4.43 17.46
CA ALA A 83 -10.24 -4.28 18.26
C ALA A 83 -10.70 -5.61 18.87
N ARG A 84 -10.59 -6.72 18.13
CA ARG A 84 -10.87 -8.07 18.65
C ARG A 84 -9.92 -8.46 19.78
N LEU A 85 -8.61 -8.25 19.60
CA LEU A 85 -7.62 -8.54 20.64
C LEU A 85 -7.89 -7.76 21.93
N LEU A 86 -8.24 -6.48 21.83
CA LEU A 86 -8.61 -5.67 23.00
C LEU A 86 -9.85 -6.22 23.73
N ARG A 87 -10.89 -6.62 23.00
CA ARG A 87 -12.10 -7.21 23.60
C ARG A 87 -11.78 -8.53 24.32
N SER A 88 -11.08 -9.44 23.65
CA SER A 88 -10.67 -10.72 24.23
C SER A 88 -9.79 -10.53 25.47
N GLY A 89 -8.86 -9.56 25.45
CA GLY A 89 -8.04 -9.22 26.62
C GLY A 89 -8.86 -8.71 27.81
N GLN A 90 -9.90 -7.89 27.55
CA GLN A 90 -10.81 -7.42 28.61
C GLN A 90 -11.65 -8.56 29.20
N GLU A 91 -12.13 -9.47 28.36
CA GLU A 91 -12.87 -10.66 28.79
C GLU A 91 -12.01 -11.60 29.65
N ALA A 92 -10.77 -11.86 29.22
CA ALA A 92 -9.82 -12.66 29.98
C ALA A 92 -9.50 -12.02 31.35
N ALA A 93 -9.31 -10.70 31.41
CA ALA A 93 -9.10 -9.99 32.65
C ALA A 93 -10.32 -10.08 33.59
N ARG A 94 -11.53 -9.94 33.06
CA ARG A 94 -12.78 -10.11 33.84
C ARG A 94 -12.92 -11.51 34.39
N LEU A 95 -12.64 -12.54 33.57
CA LEU A 95 -12.70 -13.93 33.99
C LEU A 95 -11.66 -14.22 35.08
N SER A 96 -10.42 -13.74 34.92
CA SER A 96 -9.38 -13.88 35.94
C SER A 96 -9.79 -13.24 37.25
N ALA A 97 -10.31 -12.00 37.23
CA ALA A 97 -10.75 -11.30 38.42
C ALA A 97 -11.91 -12.02 39.15
N ALA A 98 -12.87 -12.54 38.39
CA ALA A 98 -13.99 -13.30 38.95
C ALA A 98 -13.53 -14.63 39.58
N ASN A 99 -12.55 -15.30 38.96
CA ASN A 99 -11.95 -16.51 39.51
C ASN A 99 -11.13 -16.23 40.78
N ASP A 100 -10.37 -15.13 40.83
CA ASP A 100 -9.63 -14.72 42.02
C ASP A 100 -10.59 -14.41 43.19
N ALA A 101 -11.69 -13.71 42.92
CA ALA A 101 -12.74 -13.44 43.90
C ALA A 101 -13.40 -14.72 44.42
N LEU A 102 -13.68 -15.68 43.53
CA LEU A 102 -14.22 -16.98 43.92
C LEU A 102 -13.22 -17.78 44.78
N ALA A 103 -11.93 -17.77 44.41
CA ALA A 103 -10.88 -18.44 45.18
C ALA A 103 -10.73 -17.82 46.58
N GLU A 104 -10.81 -16.50 46.70
CA GLU A 104 -10.85 -15.81 47.99
C GLU A 104 -12.07 -16.17 48.82
N ALA A 105 -13.27 -16.15 48.22
CA ALA A 105 -14.49 -16.48 48.93
C ALA A 105 -14.52 -17.95 49.40
N ASN A 106 -13.94 -18.87 48.60
CA ASN A 106 -13.76 -20.26 48.99
C ASN A 106 -12.80 -20.43 50.17
N ARG A 107 -11.69 -19.68 50.22
CA ARG A 107 -10.79 -19.67 51.39
C ARG A 107 -11.52 -19.17 52.64
N ASN A 108 -12.23 -18.05 52.53
CA ASN A 108 -13.01 -17.50 53.65
C ASN A 108 -14.07 -18.48 54.16
N LEU A 109 -14.72 -19.25 53.27
CA LEU A 109 -15.66 -20.29 53.64
C LEU A 109 -15.02 -21.47 54.39
N ILE A 110 -13.82 -21.89 53.97
CA ILE A 110 -13.08 -22.97 54.62
C ILE A 110 -12.69 -22.52 56.03
N ASP A 111 -12.14 -21.31 56.17
CA ASP A 111 -11.75 -20.73 57.46
C ASP A 111 -12.97 -20.53 58.38
N ALA A 112 -14.10 -20.08 57.84
CA ALA A 112 -15.34 -19.89 58.59
C ALA A 112 -16.00 -21.21 59.02
N ARG A 113 -15.82 -22.32 58.27
CA ARG A 113 -16.29 -23.66 58.66
C ARG A 113 -15.52 -24.25 59.83
N GLU A 114 -14.29 -23.81 60.07
CA GLU A 114 -13.51 -24.16 61.26
C GLU A 114 -13.97 -23.37 62.50
N GLY A 115 -14.80 -22.34 62.32
CA GLY A 115 -15.51 -21.57 63.35
C GLY A 115 -17.04 -21.80 63.37
N GLU A 116 -17.74 -21.15 64.30
CA GLU A 116 -19.19 -21.31 64.48
C GLU A 116 -19.97 -20.48 63.42
N GLY A 117 -20.37 -21.14 62.32
CA GLY A 117 -21.54 -20.80 61.49
C GLY A 117 -21.70 -19.36 60.97
N ASP A 118 -20.81 -18.90 60.08
CA ASP A 118 -20.96 -17.59 59.43
C ASP A 118 -21.86 -17.63 58.19
N SER A 119 -23.12 -17.21 58.34
CA SER A 119 -24.10 -17.08 57.26
C SER A 119 -23.68 -16.03 56.21
N ASP A 120 -22.85 -15.06 56.58
CA ASP A 120 -22.46 -13.96 55.71
C ASP A 120 -21.35 -14.40 54.74
N GLY A 121 -20.38 -15.19 55.20
CA GLY A 121 -19.40 -15.86 54.34
C GLY A 121 -20.03 -16.80 53.30
N ILE A 122 -21.10 -17.52 53.69
CA ILE A 122 -21.88 -18.35 52.75
C ILE A 122 -22.56 -17.50 51.66
N ARG A 123 -23.16 -16.36 52.02
CA ARG A 123 -23.76 -15.45 51.02
C ARG A 123 -22.70 -14.81 50.11
N ALA A 124 -21.54 -14.43 50.66
CA ALA A 124 -20.44 -13.85 49.89
C ALA A 124 -19.87 -14.85 48.87
N ALA A 125 -19.70 -16.12 49.26
CA ALA A 125 -19.24 -17.16 48.35
C ALA A 125 -20.24 -17.51 47.26
N MET A 126 -21.54 -17.61 47.57
CA MET A 126 -22.57 -17.78 46.54
C MET A 126 -22.60 -16.61 45.55
N ALA A 127 -22.41 -15.38 46.03
CA ALA A 127 -22.33 -14.21 45.15
C ALA A 127 -21.09 -14.26 44.23
N ALA A 128 -19.93 -14.65 44.77
CA ALA A 128 -18.71 -14.82 43.99
C ALA A 128 -18.82 -15.97 42.96
N GLU A 129 -19.51 -17.05 43.31
CA GLU A 129 -19.78 -18.17 42.39
C GLU A 129 -20.68 -17.74 41.23
N ILE A 130 -21.77 -17.02 41.52
CA ILE A 130 -22.66 -16.49 40.48
C ILE A 130 -21.90 -15.54 39.55
N GLU A 131 -21.05 -14.66 40.09
CA GLU A 131 -20.26 -13.73 39.28
C GLU A 131 -19.23 -14.46 38.40
N SER A 132 -18.55 -15.50 38.93
CA SER A 132 -17.65 -16.35 38.17
C SER A 132 -18.38 -17.10 37.03
N LEU A 133 -19.55 -17.67 37.32
CA LEU A 133 -20.36 -18.36 36.30
C LEU A 133 -20.88 -17.39 35.22
N HIS A 134 -21.26 -16.16 35.60
CA HIS A 134 -21.65 -15.14 34.63
C HIS A 134 -20.47 -14.69 33.77
N ALA A 135 -19.28 -14.50 34.35
CA ALA A 135 -18.08 -14.15 33.61
C ALA A 135 -17.67 -15.26 32.63
N ALA A 136 -17.72 -16.53 33.07
CA ALA A 136 -17.45 -17.69 32.24
C ALA A 136 -18.45 -17.79 31.07
N ARG A 137 -19.74 -17.66 31.35
CA ARG A 137 -20.79 -17.70 30.32
C ARG A 137 -20.66 -16.53 29.32
N ALA A 138 -20.27 -15.34 29.79
CA ALA A 138 -20.03 -14.21 28.90
C ALA A 138 -18.85 -14.48 27.95
N ALA A 139 -17.76 -15.06 28.46
CA ALA A 139 -16.61 -15.45 27.64
C ALA A 139 -16.98 -16.55 26.62
N GLU A 140 -17.76 -17.55 27.01
CA GLU A 140 -18.24 -18.61 26.10
C GLU A 140 -19.11 -18.05 24.96
N VAL A 141 -20.04 -17.13 25.28
CA VAL A 141 -20.91 -16.48 24.28
C VAL A 141 -20.07 -15.62 23.33
N ALA A 142 -19.09 -14.88 23.83
CA ALA A 142 -18.18 -14.10 23.01
C ALA A 142 -17.38 -15.00 22.06
N GLN A 143 -16.78 -16.07 22.57
CA GLN A 143 -16.02 -17.05 21.77
C GLN A 143 -16.91 -17.71 20.70
N MET A 144 -18.15 -18.08 21.03
CA MET A 144 -19.07 -18.67 20.07
C MET A 144 -19.48 -17.67 18.98
N GLY A 145 -19.64 -16.39 19.35
CA GLY A 145 -19.83 -15.31 18.38
C GLY A 145 -18.66 -15.19 17.39
N GLU A 146 -17.41 -15.24 17.89
CA GLU A 146 -16.23 -15.22 17.01
C GLU A 146 -16.16 -16.43 16.06
N ILE A 147 -16.57 -17.61 16.53
CA ILE A 147 -16.62 -18.83 15.70
C ILE A 147 -17.67 -18.66 14.60
N VAL A 148 -18.87 -18.17 14.91
CA VAL A 148 -19.94 -17.96 13.92
C VAL A 148 -19.50 -16.94 12.87
N GLU A 149 -18.89 -15.82 13.29
CA GLU A 149 -18.37 -14.81 12.37
C GLU A 149 -17.25 -15.39 11.46
N ALA A 150 -16.39 -16.25 12.00
CA ALA A 150 -15.38 -16.94 11.21
C ALA A 150 -15.99 -17.90 10.19
N LEU A 151 -17.03 -18.65 10.57
CA LEU A 151 -17.75 -19.55 9.67
C LEU A 151 -18.51 -18.77 8.59
N GLU A 152 -19.17 -17.66 8.93
CA GLU A 152 -19.83 -16.77 7.96
C GLU A 152 -18.84 -16.23 6.93
N ARG A 153 -17.63 -15.85 7.37
CA ARG A 153 -16.56 -15.40 6.46
C ARG A 153 -16.08 -16.53 5.54
N MET A 154 -15.97 -17.76 6.04
CA MET A 154 -15.59 -18.93 5.22
C MET A 154 -16.67 -19.32 4.21
N VAL A 155 -17.95 -19.18 4.57
CA VAL A 155 -19.09 -19.54 3.71
C VAL A 155 -19.43 -18.41 2.72
N GLY A 156 -19.22 -17.15 3.11
CA GLY A 156 -19.55 -15.96 2.32
C GLY A 156 -18.43 -15.45 1.41
N ALA A 157 -17.19 -15.95 1.54
CA ALA A 157 -16.10 -15.60 0.64
C ALA A 157 -16.20 -16.42 -0.66
N PRO A 158 -16.47 -15.81 -1.84
CA PRO A 158 -16.12 -16.44 -3.09
C PRO A 158 -14.59 -16.59 -3.14
N ASP A 159 -14.13 -17.76 -3.59
CA ASP A 159 -12.71 -18.05 -3.84
C ASP A 159 -12.12 -16.89 -4.67
N PRO A 160 -11.10 -16.15 -4.19
CA PRO A 160 -10.45 -15.15 -5.02
C PRO A 160 -9.85 -15.91 -6.19
N ALA A 161 -10.50 -15.77 -7.36
CA ALA A 161 -10.07 -16.40 -8.59
C ALA A 161 -8.54 -16.24 -8.73
N PRO A 162 -7.79 -17.33 -8.92
CA PRO A 162 -6.34 -17.24 -9.01
C PRO A 162 -6.00 -16.21 -10.09
N PRO A 163 -4.98 -15.35 -9.86
CA PRO A 163 -4.59 -14.37 -10.86
C PRO A 163 -4.32 -15.11 -12.16
N ALA A 164 -5.08 -14.74 -13.20
CA ALA A 164 -4.94 -15.34 -14.52
C ALA A 164 -3.47 -15.23 -14.92
N LEU A 165 -2.80 -16.39 -15.00
CA LEU A 165 -1.48 -16.50 -15.58
C LEU A 165 -1.59 -15.91 -16.99
N GLN A 166 -1.00 -14.74 -17.18
CA GLN A 166 -0.85 -14.16 -18.50
C GLN A 166 -0.06 -15.20 -19.32
N PRO A 167 -0.52 -15.59 -20.53
CA PRO A 167 0.24 -16.49 -21.36
C PRO A 167 1.57 -15.82 -21.70
N GLU A 168 2.67 -16.42 -21.23
CA GLU A 168 4.01 -16.07 -21.66
C GLU A 168 4.10 -16.08 -23.19
N GLY A 169 4.86 -15.14 -23.71
CA GLY A 169 4.83 -14.72 -25.09
C GLY A 169 4.93 -15.88 -26.08
N ALA A 170 4.03 -15.83 -27.07
CA ALA A 170 4.25 -16.43 -28.37
C ALA A 170 5.50 -15.78 -29.00
N GLY A 171 6.66 -16.33 -28.68
CA GLY A 171 7.87 -16.14 -29.46
C GLY A 171 7.69 -16.84 -30.80
N VAL A 172 7.22 -16.08 -31.78
CA VAL A 172 7.28 -16.44 -33.20
C VAL A 172 8.76 -16.55 -33.58
N GLY A 173 9.28 -17.78 -33.54
CA GLY A 173 10.52 -18.15 -34.21
C GLY A 173 10.17 -18.77 -35.55
N ASP A 174 9.65 -17.96 -36.47
CA ASP A 174 9.57 -18.32 -37.88
C ASP A 174 10.80 -17.71 -38.57
N GLY A 175 11.80 -18.57 -38.78
CA GLY A 175 13.06 -18.24 -39.40
C GLY A 175 13.33 -19.26 -40.49
N ASP A 176 12.44 -19.33 -41.46
CA ASP A 176 12.63 -20.03 -42.72
C ASP A 176 12.76 -18.96 -43.81
N ASP A 177 14.01 -18.57 -44.10
CA ASP A 177 14.38 -17.81 -45.29
C ASP A 177 15.91 -17.89 -45.46
N LEU A 178 16.39 -19.02 -45.99
CA LEU A 178 17.66 -19.08 -46.73
C LEU A 178 17.48 -19.96 -47.97
N ASP A 179 16.71 -19.45 -48.92
CA ASP A 179 16.82 -19.85 -50.33
C ASP A 179 17.99 -19.10 -50.99
N GLY A 180 18.90 -19.88 -51.59
CA GLY A 180 19.55 -19.49 -52.83
C GLY A 180 20.89 -18.74 -52.76
N GLU A 181 22.00 -19.47 -52.60
CA GLU A 181 23.23 -19.11 -53.30
C GLU A 181 23.52 -20.09 -54.43
N ARG A 182 23.48 -19.53 -55.64
CA ARG A 182 24.02 -20.06 -56.88
C ARG A 182 25.54 -19.90 -56.83
N GLY A 183 26.28 -20.94 -57.18
CA GLY A 183 27.75 -20.90 -57.36
C GLY A 183 28.34 -22.28 -57.49
#